data_AF-A0A518LNQ5-F1
#
_entry.id   AF-A0A518LNQ5-F1
#
_cell.length_a   1.000
_cell.length_b   1.000
_cell.length_c   1.000
_cell.angle_alpha   90.00
_cell.angle_beta   90.00
_cell.angle_gamma   90.00
#
_symmetry.space_group_name_H-M   'P 1'
#
loop_
_entity.id
_entity.type
_entity.pdbx_description
1 polymer ?
#
loop_
_entity_poly.entity_id
_entity_poly.type
_entity_poly.pdbx_seq_one_letter_code
_entity_poly.pdbx_strand_id
1 'polypeptide(L)'
;MGQHRTSRSVAAIEAIESFGSSLGYRVIREWDIPGTQPHSEQIDLAFFTDEKTELPVFAVEVDSADVPASMSNAMKIFGKPTRDWVKPTFVFHVFLDVTEDDRRRMNAEGAFSTQNYRTYDFGHQREAFLTDLIDQSRSIKSEIDLIELARALDDETWDPVDRYFVLNHAGRLAHPTLTAIAAITISTSHMREALSRAVVSDGLEDMQNGPISFAGRMFSWPLVLGLRAHHAPTRAAETFKLFRRWQEDPKCIIFNAEHTMLGLSQDFDFAIVELAPPVFYFMTMLFRRERAAAKTLCEQLLTRVTDGSLCGVWERYGLLWSAAASVGANEDDIAQRAIDRINVLGGLPPSVLSVVPSPMKSEDDDADWESVLEASAPASVSLPLVKQAQASLQAGDETPDELISELFVNDDILPELNLRVLHLRWL
;
A
#
# COMPACT_ATOMS: atom_id res chain seq x y z
N MET A 1 35.08 28.86 -12.63
CA MET A 1 34.13 27.75 -12.50
C MET A 1 33.87 27.54 -11.03
N GLY A 2 32.61 27.66 -10.60
CA GLY A 2 32.24 27.25 -9.25
C GLY A 2 31.90 25.77 -9.33
N GLN A 3 32.78 24.89 -8.82
CA GLN A 3 32.29 23.61 -8.32
C GLN A 3 31.13 23.93 -7.36
N HIS A 4 30.04 23.15 -7.42
CA HIS A 4 29.00 23.20 -6.40
C HIS A 4 29.65 22.89 -5.05
N ARG A 5 30.04 23.95 -4.34
CA ARG A 5 30.86 23.86 -3.12
C ARG A 5 30.03 23.82 -1.86
N THR A 6 28.73 24.08 -1.96
CA THR A 6 27.85 24.06 -0.80
C THR A 6 27.26 22.67 -0.64
N SER A 7 27.21 22.18 0.60
CA SER A 7 26.54 20.93 0.94
C SER A 7 25.08 20.90 0.46
N ARG A 8 24.42 22.06 0.46
CA ARG A 8 23.04 22.21 0.01
C ARG A 8 22.88 22.01 -1.50
N SER A 9 23.79 22.54 -2.31
CA SER A 9 23.78 22.32 -3.77
C SER A 9 24.03 20.86 -4.11
N VAL A 10 24.99 20.23 -3.43
CA VAL A 10 25.26 18.79 -3.61
C VAL A 10 24.00 18.00 -3.26
N ALA A 11 23.43 18.19 -2.07
CA ALA A 11 22.22 17.49 -1.64
C ALA A 11 21.04 17.65 -2.61
N ALA A 12 20.80 18.87 -3.12
CA ALA A 12 19.77 19.10 -4.14
C ALA A 12 20.03 18.31 -5.43
N ILE A 13 21.27 18.29 -5.92
CA ILE A 13 21.65 17.52 -7.10
C ILE A 13 21.46 16.02 -6.87
N GLU A 14 21.84 15.48 -5.71
CA GLU A 14 21.68 14.05 -5.41
C GLU A 14 20.20 13.66 -5.30
N ALA A 15 19.40 14.50 -4.65
CA ALA A 15 17.96 14.29 -4.52
C ALA A 15 17.28 14.32 -5.90
N ILE A 16 17.60 15.30 -6.75
CA ILE A 16 17.05 15.41 -8.11
C ILE A 16 17.50 14.23 -8.99
N GLU A 17 18.75 13.79 -8.87
CA GLU A 17 19.24 12.60 -9.57
C GLU A 17 18.47 11.35 -9.15
N SER A 18 18.36 11.10 -7.84
CA SER A 18 17.61 9.95 -7.30
C SER A 18 16.15 9.97 -7.76
N PHE A 19 15.52 11.15 -7.74
CA PHE A 19 14.17 11.33 -8.25
C PHE A 19 14.08 11.02 -9.75
N GLY A 20 15.01 11.54 -10.56
CA GLY A 20 15.09 11.25 -12.00
C GLY A 20 15.28 9.77 -12.32
N SER A 21 16.14 9.09 -11.57
CA SER A 21 16.34 7.64 -11.69
C SER A 21 15.10 6.85 -11.29
N SER A 22 14.35 7.29 -10.28
CA SER A 22 13.09 6.64 -9.89
C SER A 22 11.99 6.76 -10.95
N LEU A 23 12.05 7.78 -11.81
CA LEU A 23 11.21 7.90 -13.02
C LEU A 23 11.74 7.03 -14.19
N GLY A 24 12.75 6.20 -13.95
CA GLY A 24 13.35 5.28 -14.90
C GLY A 24 14.34 5.91 -15.87
N TYR A 25 14.84 7.14 -15.63
CA TYR A 25 15.86 7.75 -16.48
C TYR A 25 17.27 7.33 -16.05
N ARG A 26 18.16 7.25 -17.04
CA ARG A 26 19.59 7.32 -16.76
C ARG A 26 19.95 8.78 -16.57
N VAL A 27 20.38 9.15 -15.38
CA VAL A 27 20.81 10.51 -15.06
C VAL A 27 22.34 10.58 -15.08
N ILE A 28 22.89 11.63 -15.69
CA ILE A 28 24.34 11.90 -15.73
C ILE A 28 24.60 13.26 -15.09
N ARG A 29 25.46 13.29 -14.07
CA ARG A 29 25.96 14.51 -13.44
C ARG A 29 27.04 15.17 -14.30
N GLU A 30 27.12 16.50 -14.25
CA GLU A 30 28.16 17.32 -14.89
C GLU A 30 28.38 16.96 -16.37
N TRP A 31 27.29 16.86 -17.12
CA TRP A 31 27.31 16.39 -18.49
C TRP A 31 27.86 17.45 -19.45
N ASP A 32 28.95 17.12 -20.15
CA ASP A 32 29.60 18.01 -21.12
C ASP A 32 28.73 18.25 -22.34
N ILE A 33 28.54 19.53 -22.73
CA ILE A 33 27.84 19.87 -23.96
C ILE A 33 28.74 19.52 -25.17
N PRO A 34 28.33 18.61 -26.07
CA PRO A 34 29.06 18.23 -27.27
C PRO A 34 29.48 19.44 -28.12
N GLY A 35 30.65 19.33 -28.75
CA GLY A 35 31.21 20.39 -29.59
C GLY A 35 31.91 21.51 -28.81
N THR A 36 32.01 21.40 -27.48
CA THR A 36 32.86 22.27 -26.66
C THR A 36 34.15 21.59 -26.23
N GLN A 37 35.10 22.36 -25.70
CA GLN A 37 36.23 21.74 -25.01
C GLN A 37 35.69 20.96 -23.80
N PRO A 38 36.18 19.73 -23.53
CA PRO A 38 35.78 18.97 -22.35
C PRO A 38 35.87 19.85 -21.09
N HIS A 39 34.84 19.79 -20.24
CA HIS A 39 34.74 20.59 -19.00
C HIS A 39 34.63 22.11 -19.18
N SER A 40 34.39 22.62 -20.40
CA SER A 40 34.23 24.07 -20.61
C SER A 40 32.80 24.55 -20.40
N GLU A 41 31.80 23.77 -20.84
CA GLU A 41 30.39 24.03 -20.62
C GLU A 41 29.68 22.71 -20.29
N GLN A 42 29.15 22.64 -19.07
CA GLN A 42 28.49 21.45 -18.53
C GLN A 42 27.09 21.81 -18.05
N ILE A 43 26.21 20.80 -18.10
CA ILE A 43 24.88 20.81 -17.48
C ILE A 43 24.97 20.01 -16.19
N ASP A 44 24.43 20.54 -15.09
CA ASP A 44 24.54 19.88 -13.79
C ASP A 44 23.94 18.46 -13.78
N LEU A 45 22.75 18.28 -14.35
CA LEU A 45 22.11 16.98 -14.53
C LEU A 45 21.47 16.84 -15.91
N ALA A 46 21.77 15.74 -16.60
CA ALA A 46 21.21 15.38 -17.89
C ALA A 46 20.50 14.02 -17.82
N PHE A 47 19.24 13.97 -18.27
CA PHE A 47 18.38 12.79 -18.12
C PHE A 47 18.18 12.13 -19.49
N PHE A 48 18.48 10.84 -19.58
CA PHE A 48 18.39 10.04 -20.81
C PHE A 48 17.35 8.95 -20.64
N THR A 49 16.60 8.67 -21.70
CA THR A 49 15.53 7.65 -21.68
C THR A 49 16.06 6.24 -21.46
N ASP A 50 17.25 5.95 -21.98
CA ASP A 50 17.96 4.68 -21.85
C ASP A 50 19.47 4.87 -22.09
N GLU A 51 20.25 3.78 -22.05
CA GLU A 51 21.70 3.81 -22.27
C GLU A 51 22.15 4.08 -23.71
N LYS A 52 21.25 3.89 -24.69
CA LYS A 52 21.55 4.04 -26.12
C LYS A 52 21.24 5.45 -26.62
N THR A 53 20.46 6.20 -25.85
CA THR A 53 20.05 7.55 -26.18
C THR A 53 21.23 8.49 -25.93
N GLU A 54 21.72 9.13 -26.98
CA GLU A 54 22.86 10.06 -26.90
C GLU A 54 22.43 11.50 -26.56
N LEU A 55 21.12 11.77 -26.54
CA LEU A 55 20.55 13.09 -26.34
C LEU A 55 19.71 13.15 -25.06
N PRO A 56 19.94 14.13 -24.19
CA PRO A 56 19.16 14.26 -22.97
C PRO A 56 17.76 14.77 -23.29
N VAL A 57 16.77 14.18 -22.63
CA VAL A 57 15.38 14.65 -22.70
C VAL A 57 15.14 15.79 -21.72
N PHE A 58 15.74 15.71 -20.54
CA PHE A 58 15.75 16.78 -19.55
C PHE A 58 17.16 17.25 -19.28
N ALA A 59 17.30 18.57 -19.11
CA ALA A 59 18.46 19.19 -18.50
C ALA A 59 18.02 19.93 -17.25
N VAL A 60 18.74 19.75 -16.15
CA VAL A 60 18.52 20.49 -14.91
C VAL A 60 19.81 21.22 -14.56
N GLU A 61 19.70 22.53 -14.37
CA GLU A 61 20.75 23.39 -13.83
C GLU A 61 20.36 23.79 -12.40
N VAL A 62 21.30 23.76 -11.47
CA VAL A 62 21.07 24.06 -10.05
C VAL A 62 21.97 25.21 -9.61
N ASP A 63 21.43 26.40 -9.46
CA ASP A 63 22.18 27.56 -8.98
C ASP A 63 21.94 27.79 -7.48
N SER A 64 23.02 28.10 -6.74
CA SER A 64 22.92 28.42 -5.31
C SER A 64 22.16 29.71 -5.04
N ALA A 65 22.12 30.66 -5.99
CA ALA A 65 21.40 31.93 -5.87
C ALA A 65 20.99 32.49 -7.24
N ASP A 66 19.99 33.37 -7.30
CA ASP A 66 19.65 34.14 -8.53
C ASP A 66 20.70 35.25 -8.82
N VAL A 67 21.90 34.81 -9.20
CA VAL A 67 22.97 35.68 -9.66
C VAL A 67 22.82 35.99 -11.17
N PRO A 68 23.52 37.01 -11.71
CA PRO A 68 23.53 37.31 -13.15
C PRO A 68 23.89 36.14 -14.09
N ALA A 69 24.36 35.03 -13.52
CA ALA A 69 24.63 33.77 -14.19
C ALA A 69 23.37 33.06 -14.72
N SER A 70 22.15 33.41 -14.27
CA SER A 70 20.92 32.72 -14.67
C SER A 70 20.65 32.76 -16.19
N MET A 71 20.78 33.94 -16.80
CA MET A 71 20.77 34.12 -18.26
C MET A 71 21.96 33.42 -18.93
N SER A 72 23.12 33.37 -18.28
CA SER A 72 24.30 32.70 -18.82
C SER A 72 24.08 31.19 -18.91
N ASN A 73 23.50 30.54 -17.89
CA ASN A 73 23.24 29.10 -17.90
C ASN A 73 22.23 28.72 -18.99
N ALA A 74 21.13 29.47 -19.09
CA ALA A 74 20.19 29.29 -20.20
C ALA A 74 20.86 29.49 -21.58
N MET A 75 21.72 30.50 -21.71
CA MET A 75 22.47 30.75 -22.95
C MET A 75 23.49 29.65 -23.30
N LYS A 76 24.07 28.93 -22.33
CA LYS A 76 24.94 27.76 -22.61
C LYS A 76 24.19 26.70 -23.41
N ILE A 77 22.92 26.48 -23.07
CA ILE A 77 22.06 25.46 -23.69
C ILE A 77 21.43 25.99 -24.98
N PHE A 78 20.85 27.20 -24.92
CA PHE A 78 20.01 27.73 -26.00
C PHE A 78 20.74 28.61 -27.01
N GLY A 79 21.88 29.19 -26.64
CA GLY A 79 22.67 30.07 -27.48
C GLY A 79 23.36 29.36 -28.64
N LYS A 80 23.45 28.02 -28.60
CA LYS A 80 24.06 27.23 -29.67
C LYS A 80 23.11 26.96 -30.82
N PRO A 81 23.59 27.00 -32.08
CA PRO A 81 22.81 26.61 -33.23
C PRO A 81 22.37 25.15 -33.12
N THR A 82 21.10 24.86 -33.44
CA THR A 82 20.55 23.49 -33.42
C THR A 82 21.29 22.53 -34.36
N ARG A 83 21.97 23.07 -35.38
CA ARG A 83 22.83 22.29 -36.30
C ARG A 83 24.02 21.65 -35.58
N ASP A 84 24.56 22.33 -34.57
CA ASP A 84 25.79 21.93 -33.88
C ASP A 84 25.48 21.19 -32.57
N TRP A 85 24.27 21.39 -32.03
CA TRP A 85 23.83 20.87 -30.75
C TRP A 85 22.32 20.64 -30.76
N VAL A 86 21.88 19.40 -30.57
CA VAL A 86 20.46 19.09 -30.39
C VAL A 86 20.09 19.37 -28.94
N LYS A 87 19.20 20.34 -28.75
CA LYS A 87 18.82 20.84 -27.43
C LYS A 87 17.96 19.81 -26.67
N PRO A 88 18.04 19.78 -25.33
CA PRO A 88 17.12 18.99 -24.52
C PRO A 88 15.67 19.42 -24.76
N THR A 89 14.73 18.48 -24.61
CA THR A 89 13.31 18.74 -24.85
C THR A 89 12.73 19.69 -23.79
N PHE A 90 13.17 19.54 -22.54
CA PHE A 90 12.80 20.45 -21.45
C PHE A 90 14.03 20.81 -20.62
N VAL A 91 14.07 22.06 -20.17
CA VAL A 91 15.16 22.59 -19.37
C VAL A 91 14.57 23.19 -18.09
N PHE A 92 14.99 22.64 -16.96
CA PHE A 92 14.60 23.09 -15.64
C PHE A 92 15.77 23.83 -15.01
N HIS A 93 15.52 25.03 -14.49
CA HIS A 93 16.54 25.77 -13.75
C HIS A 93 16.06 25.97 -12.31
N VAL A 94 16.79 25.36 -11.38
CA VAL A 94 16.46 25.32 -9.97
C VAL A 94 17.36 26.28 -9.21
N PHE A 95 16.77 27.22 -8.48
CA PHE A 95 17.49 28.18 -7.64
C PHE A 95 17.29 27.83 -6.17
N LEU A 96 18.39 27.65 -5.42
CA LEU A 96 18.31 27.25 -4.01
C LEU A 96 17.99 28.41 -3.06
N ASP A 97 18.49 29.61 -3.38
CA ASP A 97 18.22 30.84 -2.64
C ASP A 97 17.76 31.96 -3.59
N VAL A 98 16.47 32.29 -3.53
CA VAL A 98 15.89 33.38 -4.32
C VAL A 98 15.70 34.61 -3.43
N THR A 99 16.18 35.77 -3.89
CA THR A 99 15.93 37.06 -3.23
C THR A 99 14.55 37.61 -3.61
N GLU A 100 13.93 38.45 -2.77
CA GLU A 100 12.59 39.03 -3.02
C GLU A 100 12.42 39.75 -4.39
N ASP A 101 13.50 40.23 -5.02
CA ASP A 101 13.47 40.80 -6.37
C ASP A 101 13.66 39.72 -7.46
N ASP A 102 12.59 38.99 -7.73
CA ASP A 102 12.50 37.83 -8.64
C ASP A 102 12.54 38.20 -10.15
N ARG A 103 12.81 39.48 -10.48
CA ARG A 103 12.74 39.97 -11.86
C ARG A 103 13.70 39.26 -12.80
N ARG A 104 14.86 38.80 -12.31
CA ARG A 104 15.90 38.19 -13.16
C ARG A 104 15.51 36.79 -13.60
N ARG A 105 15.12 35.94 -12.67
CA ARG A 105 14.52 34.64 -12.96
C ARG A 105 13.33 34.77 -13.92
N MET A 106 12.38 35.67 -13.62
CA MET A 106 11.23 35.92 -14.50
C MET A 106 11.63 36.39 -15.90
N ASN A 107 12.67 37.24 -16.02
CA ASN A 107 13.19 37.69 -17.31
C ASN A 107 13.85 36.55 -18.09
N ALA A 108 14.62 35.69 -17.42
CA ALA A 108 15.22 34.51 -18.06
C ALA A 108 14.12 33.56 -18.55
N GLU A 109 13.11 33.28 -17.72
CA GLU A 109 11.98 32.45 -18.12
C GLU A 109 11.21 33.06 -19.30
N GLY A 110 10.92 34.35 -19.25
CA GLY A 110 10.28 35.08 -20.33
C GLY A 110 11.07 35.01 -21.65
N ALA A 111 12.39 35.18 -21.59
CA ALA A 111 13.28 35.17 -22.75
C ALA A 111 13.34 33.79 -23.45
N PHE A 112 13.19 32.70 -22.71
CA PHE A 112 13.27 31.32 -23.23
C PHE A 112 11.95 30.55 -23.13
N SER A 113 10.83 31.24 -22.87
CA SER A 113 9.50 30.65 -22.66
C SER A 113 9.02 29.75 -23.80
N THR A 114 9.42 30.04 -25.05
CA THR A 114 9.07 29.23 -26.23
C THR A 114 9.94 27.98 -26.41
N GLN A 115 10.89 27.74 -25.49
CA GLN A 115 11.92 26.70 -25.59
C GLN A 115 11.81 25.69 -24.43
N ASN A 116 10.60 25.53 -23.86
CA ASN A 116 10.33 24.62 -22.72
C ASN A 116 11.28 24.81 -21.54
N TYR A 117 11.68 26.07 -21.31
CA TYR A 117 12.52 26.47 -20.20
C TYR A 117 11.64 26.94 -19.05
N ARG A 118 11.84 26.36 -17.86
CA ARG A 118 11.12 26.73 -16.64
C ARG A 118 12.08 26.94 -15.49
N THR A 119 11.73 27.88 -14.61
CA THR A 119 12.53 28.19 -13.44
C THR A 119 11.77 27.88 -12.15
N TYR A 120 12.49 27.44 -11.12
CA TYR A 120 11.90 27.09 -9.84
C TYR A 120 12.72 27.65 -8.70
N ASP A 121 12.04 28.30 -7.76
CA ASP A 121 12.59 28.56 -6.44
C ASP A 121 12.49 27.26 -5.60
N PHE A 122 13.63 26.62 -5.35
CA PHE A 122 13.67 25.38 -4.58
C PHE A 122 13.27 25.55 -3.11
N GLY A 123 13.23 26.77 -2.56
CA GLY A 123 12.72 27.01 -1.22
C GLY A 123 11.19 26.90 -1.14
N HIS A 124 10.49 27.31 -2.20
CA HIS A 124 9.03 27.51 -2.17
C HIS A 124 8.25 26.71 -3.24
N GLN A 125 8.94 26.20 -4.27
CA GLN A 125 8.34 25.60 -5.46
C GLN A 125 8.83 24.16 -5.72
N ARG A 126 9.34 23.44 -4.70
CA ARG A 126 9.75 22.04 -4.85
C ARG A 126 8.63 21.15 -5.37
N GLU A 127 7.44 21.28 -4.78
CA GLU A 127 6.28 20.49 -5.20
C GLU A 127 5.95 20.73 -6.69
N ALA A 128 5.91 21.99 -7.11
CA ALA A 128 5.64 22.37 -8.49
C ALA A 128 6.71 21.83 -9.46
N PHE A 129 7.99 21.90 -9.07
CA PHE A 129 9.09 21.31 -9.83
C PHE A 129 8.91 19.80 -10.02
N LEU A 130 8.64 19.08 -8.92
CA LEU A 130 8.44 17.63 -8.94
C LEU A 130 7.25 17.23 -9.81
N THR A 131 6.10 17.92 -9.66
CA THR A 131 4.90 17.63 -10.45
C THR A 131 5.10 17.93 -11.93
N ASP A 132 5.79 19.02 -12.27
CA ASP A 132 6.11 19.33 -13.67
C ASP A 132 7.06 18.29 -14.28
N LEU A 133 8.08 17.85 -13.53
CA LEU A 133 9.00 16.80 -13.99
C LEU A 133 8.24 15.48 -14.25
N ILE A 134 7.31 15.12 -13.36
CA ILE A 134 6.40 13.98 -13.55
C ILE A 134 5.54 14.17 -14.82
N ASP A 135 4.89 15.32 -14.98
CA ASP A 135 4.01 15.58 -16.12
C ASP A 135 4.76 15.50 -17.45
N GLN A 136 5.95 16.09 -17.52
CA GLN A 136 6.78 15.98 -18.72
C GLN A 136 7.26 14.55 -18.92
N SER A 137 7.69 13.86 -17.86
CA SER A 137 8.12 12.45 -17.94
C SER A 137 7.04 11.57 -18.54
N ARG A 138 5.78 11.78 -18.15
CA ARG A 138 4.65 11.00 -18.65
C ARG A 138 4.33 11.20 -20.12
N SER A 139 4.68 12.36 -20.68
CA SER A 139 4.58 12.60 -22.12
C SER A 139 5.57 11.74 -22.93
N ILE A 140 6.60 11.21 -22.27
CA ILE A 140 7.68 10.42 -22.88
C ILE A 140 7.57 8.93 -22.51
N LYS A 141 7.29 8.62 -21.24
CA LYS A 141 7.17 7.26 -20.68
C LYS A 141 5.78 7.05 -20.09
N SER A 142 5.13 5.93 -20.40
CA SER A 142 3.76 5.66 -19.94
C SER A 142 3.68 5.16 -18.50
N GLU A 143 4.77 4.63 -17.95
CA GLU A 143 4.80 3.92 -16.66
C GLU A 143 5.78 4.59 -15.70
N ILE A 144 5.39 4.66 -14.42
CA ILE A 144 6.20 5.16 -13.31
C ILE A 144 6.13 4.12 -12.19
N ASP A 145 7.29 3.73 -11.66
CA ASP A 145 7.37 2.91 -10.46
C ASP A 145 7.13 3.78 -9.23
N LEU A 146 5.92 3.70 -8.67
CA LEU A 146 5.53 4.49 -7.51
C LEU A 146 6.29 4.11 -6.23
N ILE A 147 6.83 2.89 -6.14
CA ILE A 147 7.58 2.44 -4.96
C ILE A 147 8.97 3.09 -4.97
N GLU A 148 9.68 3.01 -6.10
CA GLU A 148 10.98 3.68 -6.24
C GLU A 148 10.83 5.21 -6.12
N LEU A 149 9.77 5.78 -6.69
CA LEU A 149 9.46 7.21 -6.57
C LEU A 149 9.29 7.63 -5.10
N ALA A 150 8.55 6.83 -4.32
CA ALA A 150 8.35 7.12 -2.91
C ALA A 150 9.64 7.05 -2.09
N ARG A 151 10.53 6.11 -2.40
CA ARG A 151 11.85 6.03 -1.77
C ARG A 151 12.70 7.25 -2.09
N ALA A 152 12.69 7.71 -3.34
CA ALA A 152 13.41 8.92 -3.74
C ALA A 152 12.85 10.19 -3.06
N LEU A 153 11.56 10.20 -2.72
CA LEU A 153 10.90 11.28 -1.98
C LEU A 153 11.15 11.24 -0.47
N ASP A 154 11.79 10.20 0.08
CA ASP A 154 12.09 10.10 1.51
C ASP A 154 13.31 10.93 1.93
N ASP A 155 14.07 11.46 0.97
CA ASP A 155 15.20 12.35 1.22
C ASP A 155 14.75 13.65 1.92
N GLU A 156 15.41 14.02 3.02
CA GLU A 156 15.14 15.22 3.81
C GLU A 156 15.27 16.52 3.00
N THR A 157 15.99 16.50 1.88
CA THR A 157 16.12 17.63 0.95
C THR A 157 14.77 18.09 0.40
N TRP A 158 13.77 17.21 0.36
CA TRP A 158 12.43 17.54 -0.10
C TRP A 158 11.58 18.25 0.95
N ASP A 159 11.91 18.20 2.23
CA ASP A 159 11.05 18.75 3.28
C ASP A 159 10.87 20.28 3.13
N PRO A 160 9.63 20.82 3.17
CA PRO A 160 8.41 20.19 3.68
C PRO A 160 7.42 19.70 2.60
N VAL A 161 7.88 19.23 1.43
CA VAL A 161 7.01 18.72 0.34
C VAL A 161 5.96 17.73 0.88
N ASP A 162 4.69 17.89 0.51
CA ASP A 162 3.65 16.88 0.72
C ASP A 162 3.89 15.71 -0.25
N ARG A 163 4.68 14.74 0.21
CA ARG A 163 5.03 13.53 -0.53
C ARG A 163 3.80 12.78 -1.04
N TYR A 164 2.70 12.80 -0.28
CA TYR A 164 1.44 12.21 -0.72
C TYR A 164 0.85 12.95 -1.92
N PHE A 165 0.89 14.28 -1.92
CA PHE A 165 0.42 15.06 -3.06
C PHE A 165 1.20 14.71 -4.34
N VAL A 166 2.54 14.62 -4.25
CA VAL A 166 3.40 14.25 -5.40
C VAL A 166 3.13 12.82 -5.87
N LEU A 167 3.05 11.84 -4.96
CA LEU A 167 2.75 10.45 -5.31
C LEU A 167 1.34 10.28 -5.87
N ASN A 168 0.37 10.99 -5.32
CA ASN A 168 -0.99 11.02 -5.84
C ASN A 168 -1.05 11.74 -7.19
N HIS A 169 -0.21 12.74 -7.45
CA HIS A 169 -0.10 13.37 -8.77
C HIS A 169 0.47 12.40 -9.80
N ALA A 170 1.56 11.70 -9.46
CA ALA A 170 2.13 10.63 -10.28
C ALA A 170 1.13 9.49 -10.53
N GLY A 171 0.37 9.13 -9.50
CA GLY A 171 -0.64 8.07 -9.52
C GLY A 171 -2.02 8.49 -10.04
N ARG A 172 -2.37 9.78 -10.15
CA ARG A 172 -3.69 10.20 -10.67
C ARG A 172 -3.87 9.87 -12.14
N LEU A 173 -2.79 9.59 -12.86
CA LEU A 173 -2.90 8.97 -14.18
C LEU A 173 -2.47 7.48 -14.20
N ALA A 174 -2.37 6.83 -13.04
CA ALA A 174 -2.14 5.40 -12.89
C ALA A 174 -2.86 4.84 -11.63
N HIS A 175 -3.89 4.00 -11.81
CA HIS A 175 -4.63 3.30 -10.75
C HIS A 175 -3.83 2.57 -9.61
N PRO A 176 -2.52 2.23 -9.71
CA PRO A 176 -1.74 1.56 -8.65
C PRO A 176 -1.50 2.31 -7.32
N THR A 177 -1.99 3.54 -7.14
CA THR A 177 -1.60 4.44 -6.04
C THR A 177 -1.86 3.87 -4.63
N LEU A 178 -2.99 3.21 -4.38
CA LEU A 178 -3.29 2.69 -3.04
C LEU A 178 -2.45 1.47 -2.66
N THR A 179 -2.32 0.50 -3.57
CA THR A 179 -1.49 -0.69 -3.34
C THR A 179 -0.03 -0.31 -3.21
N ALA A 180 0.46 0.63 -4.04
CA ALA A 180 1.81 1.15 -3.92
C ALA A 180 2.01 1.86 -2.58
N ILE A 181 1.12 2.80 -2.20
CA ILE A 181 1.22 3.49 -0.91
C ILE A 181 1.15 2.50 0.26
N ALA A 182 0.29 1.48 0.21
CA ALA A 182 0.21 0.44 1.23
C ALA A 182 1.53 -0.36 1.32
N ALA A 183 2.09 -0.80 0.19
CA ALA A 183 3.38 -1.49 0.16
C ALA A 183 4.52 -0.63 0.74
N ILE A 184 4.51 0.68 0.46
CA ILE A 184 5.47 1.62 1.02
C ILE A 184 5.28 1.76 2.54
N THR A 185 4.05 1.80 3.05
CA THR A 185 3.81 1.89 4.50
C THR A 185 4.34 0.72 5.32
N ILE A 186 4.55 -0.45 4.70
CA ILE A 186 5.21 -1.59 5.33
C ILE A 186 6.68 -1.23 5.66
N SER A 187 7.34 -0.49 4.78
CA SER A 187 8.76 -0.13 4.90
C SER A 187 8.99 1.21 5.60
N THR A 188 8.02 2.13 5.57
CA THR A 188 8.18 3.50 6.08
C THR A 188 6.95 3.98 6.86
N SER A 189 7.11 4.28 8.15
CA SER A 189 6.01 4.66 9.03
C SER A 189 5.42 6.06 8.76
N HIS A 190 6.19 6.97 8.16
CA HIS A 190 5.72 8.34 7.87
C HIS A 190 4.65 8.38 6.76
N MET A 191 4.59 7.34 5.91
CA MET A 191 3.56 7.22 4.87
C MET A 191 2.19 6.73 5.39
N ARG A 192 2.07 6.37 6.67
CA ARG A 192 0.79 5.92 7.26
C ARG A 192 -0.31 6.99 7.19
N GLU A 193 0.07 8.25 7.38
CA GLU A 193 -0.86 9.37 7.26
C GLU A 193 -1.28 9.59 5.80
N ALA A 194 -0.35 9.46 4.85
CA ALA A 194 -0.63 9.48 3.42
C ALA A 194 -1.60 8.35 3.02
N LEU A 195 -1.38 7.12 3.50
CA LEU A 195 -2.30 6.00 3.27
C LEU A 195 -3.70 6.28 3.86
N SER A 196 -3.75 6.82 5.07
CA SER A 196 -5.03 7.19 5.71
C SER A 196 -5.78 8.23 4.87
N ARG A 197 -5.09 9.26 4.37
CA ARG A 197 -5.66 10.28 3.47
C ARG A 197 -6.13 9.67 2.15
N ALA A 198 -5.36 8.74 1.58
CA ALA A 198 -5.69 8.05 0.33
C ALA A 198 -6.95 7.20 0.47
N VAL A 199 -7.04 6.39 1.52
CA VAL A 199 -8.18 5.50 1.81
C VAL A 199 -9.47 6.27 2.08
N VAL A 200 -9.38 7.49 2.63
CA VAL A 200 -10.55 8.34 2.90
C VAL A 200 -11.01 9.16 1.68
N SER A 201 -10.18 9.24 0.63
CA SER A 201 -10.48 9.97 -0.60
C SER A 201 -11.59 9.30 -1.42
N ASP A 202 -12.29 10.08 -2.24
CA ASP A 202 -13.45 9.61 -3.00
C ASP A 202 -13.07 8.80 -4.27
N GLY A 203 -11.78 8.67 -4.59
CA GLY A 203 -11.26 8.02 -5.81
C GLY A 203 -11.11 6.49 -5.73
N LEU A 204 -11.86 5.81 -4.85
CA LEU A 204 -11.70 4.38 -4.64
C LEU A 204 -12.27 3.52 -5.80
N GLU A 205 -13.12 4.06 -6.67
CA GLU A 205 -14.00 3.29 -7.57
C GLU A 205 -13.28 2.33 -8.56
N ASP A 206 -11.97 2.47 -8.81
CA ASP A 206 -11.24 1.72 -9.85
C ASP A 206 -10.29 0.61 -9.37
N MET A 207 -10.34 0.18 -8.10
CA MET A 207 -9.43 -0.87 -7.58
C MET A 207 -9.56 -2.25 -8.27
N GLN A 208 -10.58 -2.46 -9.12
CA GLN A 208 -10.89 -3.77 -9.71
C GLN A 208 -10.10 -4.12 -10.99
N ASN A 209 -9.34 -3.17 -11.57
CA ASN A 209 -8.75 -3.33 -12.91
C ASN A 209 -7.25 -3.67 -12.95
N GLY A 210 -6.62 -3.99 -11.81
CA GLY A 210 -5.20 -4.38 -11.74
C GLY A 210 -4.95 -5.89 -11.89
N PRO A 211 -3.71 -6.31 -12.23
CA PRO A 211 -3.29 -7.72 -12.22
C PRO A 211 -3.15 -8.22 -10.77
N ILE A 212 -4.27 -8.51 -10.12
CA ILE A 212 -4.34 -9.01 -8.74
C ILE A 212 -4.80 -10.47 -8.77
N SER A 213 -4.28 -11.29 -7.86
CA SER A 213 -4.75 -12.66 -7.63
C SER A 213 -6.25 -12.71 -7.35
N PHE A 214 -6.86 -13.89 -7.50
CA PHE A 214 -8.28 -14.07 -7.18
C PHE A 214 -8.61 -13.56 -5.76
N ALA A 215 -7.89 -14.04 -4.75
CA ALA A 215 -8.09 -13.59 -3.36
C ALA A 215 -7.90 -12.07 -3.19
N GLY A 216 -6.86 -11.50 -3.78
CA GLY A 216 -6.63 -10.05 -3.68
C GLY A 216 -7.77 -9.24 -4.32
N ARG A 217 -8.34 -9.71 -5.44
CA ARG A 217 -9.51 -9.06 -6.06
C ARG A 217 -10.74 -9.11 -5.15
N MET A 218 -10.94 -10.24 -4.47
CA MET A 218 -12.12 -10.45 -3.63
C MET A 218 -12.03 -9.75 -2.26
N PHE A 219 -10.83 -9.54 -1.72
CA PHE A 219 -10.65 -8.98 -0.38
C PHE A 219 -10.15 -7.53 -0.33
N SER A 220 -9.49 -7.03 -1.38
CA SER A 220 -8.95 -5.66 -1.39
C SER A 220 -10.03 -4.59 -1.17
N TRP A 221 -11.11 -4.65 -1.94
CA TRP A 221 -12.23 -3.71 -1.85
C TRP A 221 -12.85 -3.64 -0.46
N PRO A 222 -13.33 -4.76 0.12
CA PRO A 222 -13.93 -4.72 1.45
C PRO A 222 -12.97 -4.27 2.56
N LEU A 223 -11.68 -4.62 2.47
CA LEU A 223 -10.67 -4.17 3.43
C LEU A 223 -10.47 -2.66 3.36
N VAL A 224 -10.38 -2.08 2.16
CA VAL A 224 -10.24 -0.63 1.98
C VAL A 224 -11.48 0.11 2.48
N LEU A 225 -12.68 -0.40 2.23
CA LEU A 225 -13.91 0.17 2.81
C LEU A 225 -13.92 0.07 4.34
N GLY A 226 -13.46 -1.06 4.91
CA GLY A 226 -13.27 -1.17 6.36
C GLY A 226 -12.32 -0.10 6.91
N LEU A 227 -11.14 0.06 6.30
CA LEU A 227 -10.17 1.07 6.69
C LEU A 227 -10.76 2.48 6.58
N ARG A 228 -11.51 2.78 5.51
CA ARG A 228 -12.20 4.07 5.35
C ARG A 228 -13.21 4.31 6.48
N ALA A 229 -14.01 3.31 6.84
CA ALA A 229 -14.95 3.42 7.95
C ALA A 229 -14.25 3.63 9.30
N HIS A 230 -13.10 2.98 9.50
CA HIS A 230 -12.29 3.11 10.71
C HIS A 230 -11.69 4.52 10.85
N HIS A 231 -11.06 5.03 9.79
CA HIS A 231 -10.37 6.32 9.76
C HIS A 231 -11.31 7.51 9.58
N ALA A 232 -12.50 7.32 8.99
CA ALA A 232 -13.54 8.33 8.87
C ALA A 232 -14.88 7.85 9.48
N PRO A 233 -15.01 7.82 10.83
CA PRO A 233 -16.19 7.27 11.49
C PRO A 233 -17.51 7.94 11.10
N THR A 234 -17.48 9.24 10.77
CA THR A 234 -18.66 9.98 10.30
C THR A 234 -19.18 9.50 8.94
N ARG A 235 -18.35 8.80 8.17
CA ARG A 235 -18.67 8.19 6.87
C ARG A 235 -18.89 6.68 6.97
N ALA A 236 -18.82 6.07 8.17
CA ALA A 236 -18.85 4.61 8.32
C ALA A 236 -20.14 3.98 7.78
N ALA A 237 -21.30 4.57 8.09
CA ALA A 237 -22.60 4.10 7.58
C ALA A 237 -22.72 4.19 6.05
N GLU A 238 -22.22 5.29 5.45
CA GLU A 238 -22.17 5.45 3.99
C GLU A 238 -21.22 4.42 3.34
N THR A 239 -20.05 4.24 3.94
CA THR A 239 -19.03 3.29 3.51
C THR A 239 -19.56 1.85 3.57
N PHE A 240 -20.37 1.53 4.58
CA PHE A 240 -21.02 0.24 4.69
C PHE A 240 -22.09 0.03 3.62
N LYS A 241 -22.81 1.08 3.19
CA LYS A 241 -23.73 0.99 2.04
C LYS A 241 -22.98 0.69 0.74
N LEU A 242 -21.81 1.29 0.53
CA LEU A 242 -20.95 0.98 -0.62
C LEU A 242 -20.48 -0.47 -0.58
N PHE A 243 -20.11 -0.97 0.60
CA PHE A 243 -19.75 -2.38 0.78
C PHE A 243 -20.92 -3.30 0.43
N ARG A 244 -22.13 -3.02 0.94
CA ARG A 244 -23.35 -3.79 0.63
C ARG A 244 -23.64 -3.82 -0.86
N ARG A 245 -23.56 -2.67 -1.53
CA ARG A 245 -23.74 -2.58 -2.99
C ARG A 245 -22.71 -3.41 -3.75
N TRP A 246 -21.46 -3.45 -3.28
CA TRP A 246 -20.44 -4.31 -3.87
C TRP A 246 -20.69 -5.80 -3.62
N GLN A 247 -21.20 -6.19 -2.44
CA GLN A 247 -21.61 -7.57 -2.17
C GLN A 247 -22.74 -8.05 -3.10
N GLU A 248 -23.59 -7.13 -3.56
CA GLU A 248 -24.67 -7.41 -4.51
C GLU A 248 -24.18 -7.56 -5.97
N ASP A 249 -22.91 -7.24 -6.26
CA ASP A 249 -22.33 -7.46 -7.59
C ASP A 249 -22.24 -8.98 -7.86
N PRO A 250 -22.77 -9.50 -8.99
CA PRO A 250 -22.67 -10.91 -9.35
C PRO A 250 -21.22 -11.45 -9.41
N LYS A 251 -20.23 -10.58 -9.61
CA LYS A 251 -18.81 -10.93 -9.59
C LYS A 251 -18.27 -11.14 -8.16
N CYS A 252 -19.00 -10.69 -7.14
CA CYS A 252 -18.67 -10.86 -5.73
C CYS A 252 -19.10 -12.24 -5.21
N ILE A 253 -18.44 -13.29 -5.69
CA ILE A 253 -18.79 -14.68 -5.35
C ILE A 253 -18.40 -15.11 -3.92
N ILE A 254 -17.42 -14.45 -3.26
CA ILE A 254 -16.99 -14.85 -1.90
C ILE A 254 -18.00 -14.45 -0.83
N PHE A 255 -18.71 -13.34 -0.98
CA PHE A 255 -19.63 -12.85 0.04
C PHE A 255 -21.08 -13.30 -0.17
N ASN A 256 -21.34 -14.12 -1.19
CA ASN A 256 -22.65 -14.71 -1.44
C ASN A 256 -22.64 -16.21 -1.13
N ALA A 257 -23.34 -16.61 -0.06
CA ALA A 257 -23.45 -18.01 0.36
C ALA A 257 -24.08 -18.89 -0.72
N GLU A 258 -25.05 -18.37 -1.49
CA GLU A 258 -25.74 -19.11 -2.56
C GLU A 258 -24.82 -19.50 -3.73
N HIS A 259 -23.66 -18.86 -3.84
CA HIS A 259 -22.67 -19.13 -4.88
C HIS A 259 -21.45 -19.91 -4.37
N THR A 260 -21.49 -20.43 -3.13
CA THR A 260 -20.38 -21.20 -2.57
C THR A 260 -20.44 -22.64 -3.05
N MET A 261 -19.61 -22.97 -4.06
CA MET A 261 -19.40 -24.34 -4.54
C MET A 261 -17.95 -24.75 -4.29
N LEU A 262 -17.74 -25.50 -3.21
CA LEU A 262 -16.41 -26.03 -2.86
C LEU A 262 -16.03 -27.20 -3.78
N GLY A 263 -14.73 -27.40 -3.98
CA GLY A 263 -14.16 -28.54 -4.72
C GLY A 263 -14.06 -28.33 -6.23
N LEU A 264 -14.45 -27.16 -6.74
CA LEU A 264 -14.35 -26.81 -8.17
C LEU A 264 -13.08 -26.01 -8.49
N SER A 265 -12.53 -25.29 -7.52
CA SER A 265 -11.35 -24.45 -7.68
C SER A 265 -10.58 -24.36 -6.38
N GLN A 266 -9.32 -24.79 -6.39
CA GLN A 266 -8.45 -24.74 -5.22
C GLN A 266 -8.25 -23.30 -4.71
N ASP A 267 -8.07 -22.32 -5.62
CA ASP A 267 -7.94 -20.90 -5.25
C ASP A 267 -9.22 -20.36 -4.58
N PHE A 268 -10.38 -20.81 -5.04
CA PHE A 268 -11.67 -20.45 -4.45
C PHE A 268 -11.83 -21.07 -3.06
N ASP A 269 -11.57 -22.38 -2.95
CA ASP A 269 -11.68 -23.11 -1.69
C ASP A 269 -10.73 -22.53 -0.63
N PHE A 270 -9.49 -22.24 -1.02
CA PHE A 270 -8.52 -21.54 -0.18
C PHE A 270 -9.07 -20.18 0.30
N ALA A 271 -9.57 -19.35 -0.63
CA ALA A 271 -10.08 -18.04 -0.29
C ALA A 271 -11.32 -18.10 0.63
N ILE A 272 -12.22 -19.06 0.42
CA ILE A 272 -13.43 -19.24 1.23
C ILE A 272 -13.12 -19.78 2.62
N VAL A 273 -12.30 -20.81 2.69
CA VAL A 273 -12.15 -21.63 3.88
C VAL A 273 -11.06 -21.06 4.80
N GLU A 274 -9.92 -20.66 4.23
CA GLU A 274 -8.80 -20.13 5.03
C GLU A 274 -8.88 -18.63 5.23
N LEU A 275 -9.12 -17.86 4.15
CA LEU A 275 -8.99 -16.40 4.18
C LEU A 275 -10.26 -15.67 4.62
N ALA A 276 -11.44 -16.14 4.23
CA ALA A 276 -12.67 -15.40 4.52
C ALA A 276 -12.93 -15.25 6.03
N PRO A 277 -12.85 -16.29 6.89
CA PRO A 277 -13.13 -16.12 8.33
C PRO A 277 -12.28 -15.02 9.01
N PRO A 278 -10.94 -14.99 8.89
CA PRO A 278 -10.14 -13.91 9.46
C PRO A 278 -10.42 -12.55 8.79
N VAL A 279 -10.66 -12.50 7.47
CA VAL A 279 -11.02 -11.22 6.81
C VAL A 279 -12.34 -10.66 7.35
N PHE A 280 -13.37 -11.48 7.54
CA PHE A 280 -14.63 -11.05 8.16
C PHE A 280 -14.43 -10.53 9.58
N TYR A 281 -13.57 -11.18 10.37
CA TYR A 281 -13.17 -10.69 11.69
C TYR A 281 -12.52 -9.29 11.58
N PHE A 282 -11.52 -9.13 10.72
CA PHE A 282 -10.85 -7.84 10.53
C PHE A 282 -11.81 -6.74 10.10
N MET A 283 -12.66 -7.03 9.12
CA MET A 283 -13.69 -6.08 8.68
C MET A 283 -14.63 -5.70 9.82
N THR A 284 -15.06 -6.68 10.62
CA THR A 284 -15.91 -6.42 11.80
C THR A 284 -15.21 -5.46 12.76
N MET A 285 -13.91 -5.64 13.02
CA MET A 285 -13.13 -4.75 13.88
C MET A 285 -12.97 -3.35 13.27
N LEU A 286 -12.81 -3.26 11.95
CA LEU A 286 -12.73 -1.99 11.23
C LEU A 286 -14.07 -1.22 11.29
N PHE A 287 -15.19 -1.94 11.17
CA PHE A 287 -16.55 -1.39 11.25
C PHE A 287 -17.12 -1.31 12.68
N ARG A 288 -16.37 -1.68 13.73
CA ARG A 288 -16.90 -1.78 15.11
C ARG A 288 -17.57 -0.52 15.67
N ARG A 289 -17.23 0.66 15.12
CA ARG A 289 -17.84 1.95 15.49
C ARG A 289 -19.24 2.15 14.88
N GLU A 290 -19.55 1.42 13.82
CA GLU A 290 -20.87 1.34 13.18
C GLU A 290 -21.52 0.01 13.57
N ARG A 291 -22.25 0.00 14.70
CA ARG A 291 -22.76 -1.24 15.31
C ARG A 291 -23.59 -2.09 14.35
N ALA A 292 -24.42 -1.46 13.52
CA ALA A 292 -25.24 -2.18 12.55
C ALA A 292 -24.39 -2.92 11.50
N ALA A 293 -23.28 -2.31 11.06
CA ALA A 293 -22.35 -2.92 10.11
C ALA A 293 -21.61 -4.11 10.75
N ALA A 294 -21.05 -3.91 11.94
CA ALA A 294 -20.33 -4.95 12.67
C ALA A 294 -21.23 -6.16 12.96
N LYS A 295 -22.46 -5.92 13.43
CA LYS A 295 -23.46 -6.98 13.62
C LYS A 295 -23.77 -7.74 12.34
N THR A 296 -24.01 -7.02 11.23
CA THR A 296 -24.30 -7.65 9.93
C THR A 296 -23.15 -8.56 9.47
N LEU A 297 -21.90 -8.11 9.62
CA LEU A 297 -20.72 -8.91 9.27
C LEU A 297 -20.60 -10.17 10.14
N CYS A 298 -20.88 -10.06 11.44
CA CYS A 298 -20.92 -11.21 12.35
C CYS A 298 -22.00 -12.22 11.94
N GLU A 299 -23.21 -11.75 11.62
CA GLU A 299 -24.32 -12.59 11.16
C GLU A 299 -24.00 -13.29 9.83
N GLN A 300 -23.36 -12.58 8.90
CA GLN A 300 -22.93 -13.16 7.62
C GLN A 300 -21.89 -14.25 7.82
N LEU A 301 -20.87 -14.02 8.65
CA LEU A 301 -19.86 -15.04 8.96
C LEU A 301 -20.49 -16.25 9.64
N LEU A 302 -21.36 -16.05 10.65
CA LEU A 302 -22.03 -17.16 11.32
C LEU A 302 -22.91 -17.95 10.34
N THR A 303 -23.69 -17.26 9.51
CA THR A 303 -24.56 -17.90 8.51
C THR A 303 -23.74 -18.74 7.54
N ARG A 304 -22.63 -18.18 7.02
CA ARG A 304 -21.73 -18.88 6.11
C ARG A 304 -21.15 -20.16 6.72
N VAL A 305 -20.78 -20.11 7.99
CA VAL A 305 -20.19 -21.29 8.63
C VAL A 305 -21.25 -22.33 8.98
N THR A 306 -22.51 -21.93 9.13
CA THR A 306 -23.61 -22.80 9.55
C THR A 306 -24.57 -23.21 8.42
N ASP A 307 -24.33 -22.75 7.19
CA ASP A 307 -25.15 -23.08 6.01
C ASP A 307 -24.95 -24.52 5.49
N GLY A 308 -23.99 -25.25 6.07
CA GLY A 308 -23.65 -26.64 5.72
C GLY A 308 -22.63 -26.77 4.58
N SER A 309 -22.10 -25.65 4.06
CA SER A 309 -21.01 -25.66 3.07
C SER A 309 -19.67 -26.08 3.68
N LEU A 310 -19.43 -25.75 4.96
CA LEU A 310 -18.25 -26.15 5.71
C LEU A 310 -18.57 -27.35 6.61
N CYS A 311 -17.62 -28.28 6.74
CA CYS A 311 -17.74 -29.45 7.61
C CYS A 311 -16.46 -29.72 8.40
N GLY A 312 -16.58 -30.51 9.48
CA GLY A 312 -15.45 -31.02 10.24
C GLY A 312 -14.61 -29.94 10.92
N VAL A 313 -13.31 -29.93 10.62
CA VAL A 313 -12.34 -28.97 11.19
C VAL A 313 -12.62 -27.54 10.76
N TRP A 314 -13.12 -27.36 9.53
CA TRP A 314 -13.36 -26.07 8.91
C TRP A 314 -14.57 -25.33 9.48
N GLU A 315 -15.63 -26.07 9.79
CA GLU A 315 -16.79 -25.52 10.50
C GLU A 315 -16.36 -24.99 11.87
N ARG A 316 -15.56 -25.76 12.63
CA ARG A 316 -15.05 -25.34 13.94
C ARG A 316 -14.13 -24.13 13.86
N TYR A 317 -13.23 -24.10 12.88
CA TYR A 317 -12.35 -22.96 12.61
C TYR A 317 -13.15 -21.68 12.31
N GLY A 318 -14.14 -21.78 11.41
CA GLY A 318 -15.01 -20.64 11.09
C GLY A 318 -15.84 -20.16 12.28
N LEU A 319 -16.36 -21.08 13.11
CA LEU A 319 -17.14 -20.74 14.30
C LEU A 319 -16.30 -20.04 15.36
N LEU A 320 -15.03 -20.42 15.51
CA LEU A 320 -14.09 -19.74 16.41
C LEU A 320 -13.90 -18.27 15.99
N TRP A 321 -13.64 -18.03 14.71
CA TRP A 321 -13.55 -16.66 14.17
C TRP A 321 -14.86 -15.88 14.31
N SER A 322 -16.01 -16.55 14.13
CA SER A 322 -17.33 -15.94 14.35
C SER A 322 -17.54 -15.52 15.80
N ALA A 323 -17.16 -16.36 16.76
CA ALA A 323 -17.23 -16.04 18.18
C ALA A 323 -16.31 -14.85 18.53
N ALA A 324 -15.05 -14.88 18.07
CA ALA A 324 -14.09 -13.80 18.31
C ALA A 324 -14.54 -12.46 17.71
N ALA A 325 -15.02 -12.48 16.46
CA ALA A 325 -15.53 -11.28 15.78
C ALA A 325 -16.73 -10.67 16.53
N SER A 326 -17.65 -11.54 16.96
CA SER A 326 -18.86 -11.15 17.67
C SER A 326 -18.54 -10.56 19.04
N VAL A 327 -17.60 -11.15 19.79
CA VAL A 327 -17.11 -10.58 21.06
C VAL A 327 -16.45 -9.22 20.83
N GLY A 328 -15.57 -9.10 19.84
CA GLY A 328 -14.93 -7.83 19.50
C GLY A 328 -15.92 -6.73 19.05
N ALA A 329 -17.09 -7.13 18.53
CA ALA A 329 -18.18 -6.24 18.13
C ALA A 329 -19.19 -5.94 19.26
N ASN A 330 -19.06 -6.56 20.44
CA ASN A 330 -20.07 -6.55 21.52
C ASN A 330 -21.43 -7.16 21.13
N GLU A 331 -21.41 -8.22 20.33
CA GLU A 331 -22.58 -8.99 19.90
C GLU A 331 -22.59 -10.38 20.57
N ASP A 332 -22.70 -10.39 21.91
CA ASP A 332 -22.62 -11.58 22.77
C ASP A 332 -23.59 -12.71 22.38
N ASP A 333 -24.79 -12.37 21.88
CA ASP A 333 -25.78 -13.36 21.43
C ASP A 333 -25.27 -14.19 20.24
N ILE A 334 -24.64 -13.52 19.26
CA ILE A 334 -24.06 -14.19 18.09
C ILE A 334 -22.85 -15.02 18.52
N ALA A 335 -22.02 -14.49 19.42
CA ALA A 335 -20.89 -15.21 19.99
C ALA A 335 -21.36 -16.49 20.71
N GLN A 336 -22.40 -16.40 21.54
CA GLN A 336 -22.93 -17.55 22.26
C GLN A 336 -23.47 -18.61 21.30
N ARG A 337 -24.18 -18.22 20.24
CA ARG A 337 -24.67 -19.17 19.22
C ARG A 337 -23.52 -19.91 18.52
N ALA A 338 -22.41 -19.23 18.21
CA ALA A 338 -21.23 -19.87 17.64
C ALA A 338 -20.60 -20.87 18.62
N ILE A 339 -20.48 -20.48 19.90
CA ILE A 339 -19.94 -21.33 20.97
C ILE A 339 -20.83 -22.56 21.22
N ASP A 340 -22.15 -22.38 21.27
CA ASP A 340 -23.10 -23.47 21.44
C ASP A 340 -22.97 -24.47 20.28
N ARG A 341 -22.81 -23.97 19.05
CA ARG A 341 -22.58 -24.84 17.88
C ARG A 341 -21.28 -25.60 17.99
N ILE A 342 -20.18 -24.95 18.38
CA ILE A 342 -18.89 -25.61 18.66
C ILE A 342 -19.07 -26.76 19.66
N ASN A 343 -19.77 -26.50 20.76
CA ASN A 343 -19.99 -27.49 21.82
C ASN A 343 -20.91 -28.64 21.35
N VAL A 344 -21.93 -28.35 20.52
CA VAL A 344 -22.76 -29.39 19.87
C VAL A 344 -21.92 -30.27 18.93
N LEU A 345 -20.90 -29.71 18.30
CA LEU A 345 -19.93 -30.46 17.49
C LEU A 345 -18.88 -31.21 18.34
N GLY A 346 -19.05 -31.27 19.67
CA GLY A 346 -18.14 -31.95 20.58
C GLY A 346 -17.02 -31.08 21.13
N GLY A 347 -17.00 -29.78 20.87
CA GLY A 347 -15.97 -28.84 21.36
C GLY A 347 -14.91 -28.48 20.32
N LEU A 348 -13.85 -27.80 20.77
CA LEU A 348 -12.68 -27.46 19.95
C LEU A 348 -11.54 -28.45 20.19
N PRO A 349 -11.09 -29.17 19.15
CA PRO A 349 -9.83 -29.89 19.17
C PRO A 349 -8.65 -28.92 19.26
N PRO A 350 -7.59 -29.23 20.04
CA PRO A 350 -6.36 -28.44 20.08
C PRO A 350 -5.73 -28.21 18.70
N SER A 351 -5.89 -29.18 17.79
CA SER A 351 -5.33 -29.13 16.43
C SER A 351 -5.86 -27.97 15.57
N VAL A 352 -7.12 -27.54 15.79
CA VAL A 352 -7.72 -26.35 15.12
C VAL A 352 -6.96 -25.06 15.47
N LEU A 353 -6.29 -25.04 16.62
CA LEU A 353 -5.62 -23.87 17.16
C LEU A 353 -4.13 -23.88 16.83
N SER A 354 -3.51 -25.06 16.77
CA SER A 354 -2.08 -25.22 16.47
C SER A 354 -1.76 -25.25 14.97
N VAL A 355 -2.75 -25.55 14.12
CA VAL A 355 -2.56 -25.68 12.67
C VAL A 355 -3.71 -24.97 11.96
N VAL A 356 -3.40 -23.95 11.15
CA VAL A 356 -4.37 -23.43 10.17
C VAL A 356 -4.64 -24.58 9.21
N PRO A 357 -5.86 -25.13 9.18
CA PRO A 357 -6.14 -26.21 8.24
C PRO A 357 -5.94 -25.63 6.83
N SER A 358 -5.42 -26.42 5.90
CA SER A 358 -5.20 -25.97 4.52
C SER A 358 -5.80 -26.94 3.52
N PRO A 359 -6.61 -26.49 2.54
CA PRO A 359 -7.12 -27.35 1.49
C PRO A 359 -6.04 -27.62 0.43
N MET A 360 -4.83 -27.03 0.52
CA MET A 360 -3.79 -27.09 -0.51
C MET A 360 -2.71 -28.17 -0.31
N LYS A 361 -2.84 -29.08 0.66
CA LYS A 361 -1.87 -30.19 0.79
C LYS A 361 -2.10 -31.22 -0.34
N SER A 362 -1.00 -31.58 -1.02
CA SER A 362 -0.95 -32.47 -2.19
C SER A 362 -1.46 -33.88 -1.89
N GLU A 363 -1.92 -34.57 -2.94
CA GLU A 363 -2.44 -35.96 -2.97
C GLU A 363 -1.53 -37.04 -2.33
N ASP A 364 -0.28 -36.72 -1.96
CA ASP A 364 0.64 -37.64 -1.27
C ASP A 364 0.61 -37.51 0.27
N ASP A 365 0.00 -36.44 0.81
CA ASP A 365 -0.23 -36.22 2.24
C ASP A 365 -1.75 -36.25 2.48
N ASP A 366 -2.37 -37.41 2.26
CA ASP A 366 -3.66 -37.79 2.82
C ASP A 366 -3.53 -37.92 4.36
N ALA A 367 -3.07 -36.85 5.03
CA ALA A 367 -3.30 -36.68 6.44
C ALA A 367 -4.80 -36.49 6.58
N ASP A 368 -5.48 -37.62 6.76
CA ASP A 368 -6.90 -37.69 7.05
C ASP A 368 -7.17 -36.72 8.19
N TRP A 369 -7.74 -35.55 7.91
CA TRP A 369 -7.95 -34.53 8.94
C TRP A 369 -8.87 -35.08 10.04
N GLU A 370 -9.66 -36.13 9.75
CA GLU A 370 -10.36 -36.91 10.77
C GLU A 370 -9.40 -37.53 11.78
N SER A 371 -8.27 -38.08 11.37
CA SER A 371 -7.23 -38.61 12.28
C SER A 371 -6.58 -37.53 13.17
N VAL A 372 -6.47 -36.28 12.66
CA VAL A 372 -5.96 -35.12 13.43
C VAL A 372 -7.01 -34.60 14.43
N LEU A 373 -8.30 -34.83 14.15
CA LEU A 373 -9.41 -34.55 15.06
C LEU A 373 -9.57 -35.63 16.14
N GLU A 374 -9.22 -36.88 15.83
CA GLU A 374 -9.34 -38.04 16.73
C GLU A 374 -8.22 -38.13 17.77
N ALA A 375 -7.07 -37.48 17.52
CA ALA A 375 -5.87 -37.61 18.36
C ALA A 375 -5.93 -36.85 19.71
N SER A 376 -6.95 -36.03 19.97
CA SER A 376 -7.05 -35.24 21.21
C SER A 376 -8.50 -35.01 21.62
N ALA A 377 -8.79 -35.11 22.92
CA ALA A 377 -10.14 -34.87 23.44
C ALA A 377 -10.54 -33.40 23.23
N PRO A 378 -11.60 -33.11 22.46
CA PRO A 378 -12.05 -31.74 22.24
C PRO A 378 -12.58 -31.14 23.54
N ALA A 379 -12.24 -29.86 23.78
CA ALA A 379 -12.61 -29.15 24.99
C ALA A 379 -13.82 -28.23 24.75
N SER A 380 -14.67 -28.08 25.77
CA SER A 380 -15.80 -27.16 25.74
C SER A 380 -15.34 -25.71 25.75
N VAL A 381 -15.96 -24.88 24.93
CA VAL A 381 -15.68 -23.43 24.87
C VAL A 381 -16.72 -22.66 25.65
N SER A 382 -16.33 -21.56 26.28
CA SER A 382 -17.25 -20.67 26.99
C SER A 382 -17.05 -19.20 26.60
N LEU A 383 -18.11 -18.40 26.72
CA LEU A 383 -18.07 -16.98 26.39
C LEU A 383 -17.07 -16.16 27.24
N PRO A 384 -16.97 -16.36 28.58
CA PRO A 384 -15.97 -15.67 29.39
C PRO A 384 -14.54 -15.91 28.90
N LEU A 385 -14.26 -17.14 28.46
CA LEU A 385 -12.97 -17.57 27.98
C LEU A 385 -12.61 -16.87 26.65
N VAL A 386 -13.55 -16.78 25.70
CA VAL A 386 -13.35 -16.02 24.45
C VAL A 386 -13.18 -14.51 24.73
N LYS A 387 -13.90 -13.97 25.72
CA LYS A 387 -13.75 -12.56 26.16
C LYS A 387 -12.38 -12.26 26.75
N GLN A 388 -11.87 -13.14 27.61
CA GLN A 388 -10.52 -13.02 28.15
C GLN A 388 -9.50 -13.01 27.01
N ALA A 389 -9.62 -13.95 26.07
CA ALA A 389 -8.67 -14.00 24.97
C ALA A 389 -8.70 -12.76 24.07
N GLN A 390 -9.90 -12.26 23.76
CA GLN A 390 -10.05 -11.04 22.97
C GLN A 390 -9.50 -9.80 23.70
N ALA A 391 -9.60 -9.75 25.03
CA ALA A 391 -9.08 -8.64 25.83
C ALA A 391 -7.54 -8.61 25.82
N SER A 392 -6.88 -9.75 26.00
CA SER A 392 -5.41 -9.84 25.95
C SER A 392 -4.85 -9.48 24.58
N LEU A 393 -5.50 -9.92 23.48
CA LEU A 393 -5.13 -9.52 22.11
C LEU A 393 -5.19 -8.01 21.90
N GLN A 394 -6.13 -7.32 22.54
CA GLN A 394 -6.28 -5.87 22.45
C GLN A 394 -5.31 -5.12 23.36
N ALA A 395 -4.92 -5.71 24.49
CA ALA A 395 -3.95 -5.14 25.41
C ALA A 395 -2.51 -5.22 24.88
N GLY A 396 -2.24 -6.16 23.97
CA GLY A 396 -0.89 -6.40 23.43
C GLY A 396 0.06 -7.00 24.47
N ASP A 397 -0.48 -7.50 25.59
CA ASP A 397 0.25 -8.01 26.74
C ASP A 397 0.77 -9.45 26.53
N GLU A 398 0.24 -10.17 25.54
CA GLU A 398 0.57 -11.57 25.27
C GLU A 398 0.67 -11.85 23.77
N THR A 399 1.57 -12.77 23.41
CA THR A 399 1.60 -13.36 22.07
C THR A 399 0.38 -14.26 21.88
N PRO A 400 -0.14 -14.40 20.64
CA PRO A 400 -1.26 -15.32 20.35
C PRO A 400 -1.05 -16.75 20.87
N ASP A 401 0.21 -17.18 20.99
CA ASP A 401 0.64 -18.50 21.47
C ASP A 401 0.41 -18.69 22.99
N GLU A 402 0.59 -17.64 23.79
CA GLU A 402 0.36 -17.63 25.24
C GLU A 402 -1.15 -17.69 25.56
N LEU A 403 -1.93 -16.96 24.76
CA LEU A 403 -3.39 -16.91 24.83
C LEU A 403 -4.08 -18.24 24.54
N ILE A 404 -3.60 -18.96 23.52
CA ILE A 404 -4.10 -20.30 23.19
C ILE A 404 -3.80 -21.30 24.32
N SER A 405 -2.70 -21.11 25.03
CA SER A 405 -2.35 -21.95 26.18
C SER A 405 -3.29 -21.69 27.36
N GLU A 406 -3.62 -20.43 27.67
CA GLU A 406 -4.58 -20.08 28.74
C GLU A 406 -6.01 -20.55 28.45
N LEU A 407 -6.42 -20.58 27.17
CA LEU A 407 -7.75 -21.04 26.78
C LEU A 407 -8.03 -22.51 27.19
N PHE A 408 -7.01 -23.33 27.49
CA PHE A 408 -7.17 -24.78 27.61
C PHE A 408 -6.43 -25.47 28.78
N VAL A 409 -5.97 -24.76 29.81
CA VAL A 409 -5.34 -25.44 30.97
C VAL A 409 -6.38 -26.11 31.88
N ASN A 410 -6.46 -27.44 31.76
CA ASN A 410 -6.44 -28.34 32.92
C ASN A 410 -5.71 -29.65 32.56
N ASP A 411 -4.43 -29.69 32.96
CA ASP A 411 -3.51 -30.80 33.26
C ASP A 411 -3.50 -32.05 32.36
N ASP A 412 -2.66 -32.04 31.34
CA ASP A 412 -1.37 -32.77 31.31
C ASP A 412 -0.94 -33.02 29.85
N ILE A 413 0.34 -32.74 29.57
CA ILE A 413 1.11 -33.06 28.35
C ILE A 413 1.03 -32.01 27.21
N LEU A 414 2.01 -31.09 27.22
CA LEU A 414 2.67 -30.58 26.02
C LEU A 414 3.94 -31.42 25.82
N PRO A 415 4.28 -31.85 24.58
CA PRO A 415 5.22 -31.01 23.84
C PRO A 415 5.04 -31.02 22.30
N GLU A 416 5.52 -29.93 21.71
CA GLU A 416 5.80 -29.71 20.27
C GLU A 416 4.61 -29.50 19.33
N LEU A 417 4.34 -28.23 18.96
CA LEU A 417 3.97 -27.89 17.59
C LEU A 417 4.19 -26.41 17.25
N ASN A 418 4.83 -26.20 16.10
CA ASN A 418 5.19 -24.93 15.47
C ASN A 418 3.96 -24.06 15.14
N LEU A 419 3.72 -23.03 15.95
CA LEU A 419 3.01 -21.82 15.53
C LEU A 419 3.92 -21.07 14.57
N ARG A 420 3.90 -21.43 13.28
CA ARG A 420 4.40 -20.55 12.24
C ARG A 420 3.56 -19.27 12.29
N VAL A 421 4.02 -18.24 12.99
CA VAL A 421 4.35 -16.85 12.56
C VAL A 421 3.44 -16.17 11.50
N LEU A 422 2.39 -16.78 11.01
CA LEU A 422 1.91 -16.61 9.66
C LEU A 422 0.43 -17.00 9.58
N HIS A 423 -0.46 -16.15 9.12
CA HIS A 423 -0.24 -15.34 7.94
C HIS A 423 -0.70 -13.90 8.18
N LEU A 424 -0.08 -13.02 8.95
CA LEU A 424 1.31 -12.75 9.34
C LEU A 424 1.18 -11.45 10.19
N ARG A 425 2.29 -10.91 10.67
CA ARG A 425 2.48 -9.45 10.67
C ARG A 425 2.38 -8.80 9.25
N TRP A 426 1.73 -9.43 8.26
CA TRP A 426 1.83 -9.18 6.82
C TRP A 426 0.55 -9.58 6.03
N LEU A 427 -0.50 -8.79 6.17
CA LEU A 427 -0.65 -7.74 5.17
C LEU A 427 -0.34 -6.42 5.87
#